data_AF-A0A1M8A388-F1
#
_entry.id   AF-A0A1M8A388-F1
#
_cell.length_a   1.000
_cell.length_b   1.000
_cell.length_c   1.000
_cell.angle_alpha   90.00
_cell.angle_beta   90.00
_cell.angle_gamma   90.00
#
_symmetry.space_group_name_H-M   'P 1'
#
loop_
_entity.id
_entity.type
_entity.pdbx_description
1 polymer ?
#
loop_
_entity_poly.entity_id
_entity_poly.type
_entity_poly.pdbx_seq_one_letter_code
_entity_poly.pdbx_strand_id
1 'polypeptide(L)'
;MPLPGVLALYAGALAAAAGAGLLYAIALGLLHVSQWMEAHPARARAVGLGYSLTHLGVVLPALAWTGHLSWSAGLLCAASTVYSAVSMAHAHWPLQRPAAVWRWTLGLGVPLAAHAALTRYYRDAQHAWLLHGHAPHVPPPTQPYAEPLQVVALIAGLVWVLPVYQWVSETTQGWSLPS
;
A
#
# COMPACT_ATOMS: atom_id res chain seq x y z
N MET A 1 4.35 -6.06 -47.12
CA MET A 1 4.43 -6.46 -45.70
C MET A 1 4.10 -5.22 -44.86
N PRO A 2 2.94 -5.18 -44.18
CA PRO A 2 2.55 -4.01 -43.39
C PRO A 2 3.47 -3.85 -42.18
N LEU A 3 3.87 -2.60 -41.90
CA LEU A 3 4.87 -2.21 -40.91
C LEU A 3 4.40 -2.50 -39.47
N PRO A 4 4.97 -3.50 -38.76
CA PRO A 4 4.67 -3.74 -37.34
C PRO A 4 4.98 -2.53 -36.44
N GLY A 5 5.71 -1.52 -36.94
CA GLY A 5 6.06 -0.31 -36.20
C GLY A 5 4.91 0.67 -35.94
N VAL A 6 3.94 0.83 -36.84
CA VAL A 6 2.89 1.87 -36.68
C VAL A 6 1.89 1.49 -35.58
N LEU A 7 1.45 0.23 -35.54
CA LEU A 7 0.57 -0.27 -34.48
C LEU A 7 1.28 -0.28 -33.12
N ALA A 8 2.56 -0.63 -33.08
CA ALA A 8 3.36 -0.58 -31.85
C ALA A 8 3.54 0.86 -31.33
N LEU A 9 3.81 1.82 -32.22
CA LEU A 9 3.89 3.24 -31.86
C LEU A 9 2.54 3.77 -31.35
N TYR A 10 1.44 3.43 -32.02
CA TYR A 10 0.10 3.81 -31.57
C TYR A 10 -0.23 3.21 -30.19
N ALA A 11 0.02 1.92 -30.00
CA ALA A 11 -0.19 1.25 -28.71
C ALA A 11 0.69 1.86 -27.61
N GLY A 12 1.95 2.16 -27.90
CA GLY A 12 2.87 2.83 -26.97
C GLY A 12 2.39 4.23 -26.59
N ALA A 13 1.93 5.03 -27.57
CA ALA A 13 1.37 6.35 -27.32
C ALA A 13 0.09 6.28 -26.47
N LEU A 14 -0.79 5.32 -26.74
CA LEU A 14 -2.02 5.12 -25.97
C LEU A 14 -1.72 4.65 -24.54
N ALA A 15 -0.76 3.74 -24.36
CA ALA A 15 -0.31 3.31 -23.04
C ALA A 15 0.33 4.47 -22.24
N ALA A 16 1.14 5.30 -22.90
CA ALA A 16 1.73 6.49 -22.28
C ALA A 16 0.65 7.51 -21.87
N ALA A 17 -0.33 7.77 -22.74
CA ALA A 17 -1.45 8.66 -22.44
C ALA A 17 -2.31 8.12 -21.28
N ALA A 18 -2.61 6.82 -21.27
CA ALA A 18 -3.33 6.18 -20.17
C ALA A 18 -2.54 6.24 -18.85
N GLY A 19 -1.24 6.01 -18.90
CA GLY A 19 -0.35 6.14 -17.74
C GLY A 19 -0.31 7.58 -17.20
N ALA A 20 -0.18 8.57 -18.08
CA ALA A 20 -0.21 9.98 -17.70
C ALA A 20 -1.57 10.38 -17.08
N GLY A 21 -2.68 9.92 -17.67
CA GLY A 21 -4.03 10.13 -17.14
C GLY A 21 -4.22 9.51 -15.75
N LEU A 22 -3.71 8.29 -15.52
CA LEU A 22 -3.74 7.63 -14.22
C LEU A 22 -2.93 8.40 -13.18
N LEU A 23 -1.70 8.83 -13.51
CA LEU A 23 -0.87 9.62 -12.61
C LEU A 23 -1.53 10.95 -12.25
N TYR A 24 -2.15 11.62 -13.22
CA TYR A 24 -2.90 12.85 -12.99
C TYR A 24 -4.11 12.63 -12.06
N ALA A 25 -4.88 11.56 -12.28
CA ALA A 25 -6.01 11.21 -11.43
C ALA A 25 -5.57 10.89 -9.98
N ILE A 26 -4.46 10.16 -9.81
CA ILE A 26 -3.86 9.91 -8.50
C ILE A 26 -3.45 11.22 -7.83
N ALA A 27 -2.73 12.09 -8.56
CA ALA A 27 -2.28 13.38 -8.01
C ALA A 27 -3.45 14.26 -7.55
N LEU A 28 -4.51 14.37 -8.36
CA LEU A 28 -5.74 15.08 -7.97
C LEU A 28 -6.42 14.44 -6.75
N GLY A 29 -6.51 13.11 -6.71
CA GLY A 29 -7.06 12.39 -5.56
C GLY A 29 -6.29 12.68 -4.28
N LEU A 30 -4.96 12.63 -4.31
CA LEU A 30 -4.11 12.94 -3.16
C LEU A 30 -4.25 14.41 -2.74
N LEU A 31 -4.39 15.34 -3.71
CA LEU A 31 -4.63 16.76 -3.43
C LEU A 31 -5.98 16.97 -2.73
N HIS A 32 -7.05 16.34 -3.19
CA HIS A 32 -8.36 16.42 -2.55
C HIS A 32 -8.35 15.83 -1.14
N VAL A 33 -7.68 14.68 -0.95
CA VAL A 33 -7.49 14.08 0.38
C VAL A 33 -6.74 15.04 1.30
N SER A 34 -5.66 15.66 0.81
CA SER A 34 -4.93 16.68 1.55
C SER A 34 -5.81 17.85 1.98
N GLN A 35 -6.51 18.48 1.03
CA GLN A 35 -7.39 19.62 1.31
C GLN A 35 -8.47 19.25 2.32
N TRP A 36 -9.01 18.04 2.23
CA TRP A 36 -9.97 17.53 3.20
C TRP A 36 -9.35 17.34 4.60
N MET A 37 -8.12 16.82 4.70
CA MET A 37 -7.39 16.68 5.96
C MET A 37 -7.13 18.04 6.62
N GLU A 38 -6.74 19.04 5.83
CA GLU A 38 -6.54 20.42 6.31
C GLU A 38 -7.85 21.04 6.81
N ALA A 39 -8.95 20.83 6.08
CA ALA A 39 -10.26 21.34 6.48
C ALA A 39 -10.86 20.60 7.70
N HIS A 40 -10.52 19.33 7.91
CA HIS A 40 -11.11 18.48 8.95
C HIS A 40 -10.09 17.63 9.72
N PRO A 41 -9.09 18.22 10.40
CA PRO A 41 -7.96 17.50 10.97
C PRO A 41 -8.37 16.47 12.04
N ALA A 42 -9.37 16.79 12.87
CA ALA A 42 -9.88 15.87 13.89
C ALA A 42 -10.54 14.63 13.27
N ARG A 43 -11.31 14.80 12.18
CA ARG A 43 -11.95 13.68 11.47
C ARG A 43 -10.92 12.85 10.72
N ALA A 44 -9.95 13.48 10.08
CA ALA A 44 -8.85 12.80 9.41
C ALA A 44 -8.07 11.91 10.40
N ARG A 45 -7.72 12.47 11.56
CA ARG A 45 -7.06 11.72 12.63
C ARG A 45 -7.90 10.53 13.09
N ALA A 46 -9.20 10.71 13.29
CA ALA A 46 -10.09 9.63 13.70
C ALA A 46 -10.18 8.52 12.65
N VAL A 47 -10.22 8.86 11.35
CA VAL A 47 -10.21 7.88 10.25
C VAL A 47 -8.89 7.11 10.22
N GLY A 48 -7.75 7.80 10.29
CA GLY A 48 -6.44 7.16 10.28
C GLY A 48 -6.22 6.23 11.49
N LEU A 49 -6.57 6.68 12.69
CA LEU A 49 -6.50 5.85 13.90
C LEU A 49 -7.49 4.69 13.87
N GLY A 50 -8.72 4.91 13.42
CA GLY A 50 -9.72 3.86 13.26
C GLY A 50 -9.22 2.77 12.30
N TYR A 51 -8.66 3.16 11.16
CA TYR A 51 -8.04 2.24 10.22
C TYR A 51 -6.89 1.47 10.88
N SER A 52 -5.96 2.14 11.57
CA SER A 52 -4.85 1.48 12.26
C SER A 52 -5.32 0.44 13.28
N LEU A 53 -6.35 0.75 14.07
CA LEU A 53 -6.92 -0.17 15.05
C LEU A 53 -7.59 -1.37 14.37
N THR A 54 -8.39 -1.15 13.33
CA THR A 54 -8.98 -2.24 12.56
C THR A 54 -7.91 -3.09 11.87
N HIS A 55 -6.87 -2.47 11.35
CA HIS A 55 -5.78 -3.15 10.68
C HIS A 55 -5.00 -4.06 11.64
N LEU A 56 -4.61 -3.55 12.82
CA LEU A 56 -3.91 -4.32 13.85
C LEU A 56 -4.79 -5.37 14.55
N GLY A 57 -6.03 -5.00 14.89
CA GLY A 57 -6.90 -5.82 15.72
C GLY A 57 -7.72 -6.85 14.97
N VAL A 58 -7.97 -6.65 13.67
CA VAL A 58 -8.86 -7.50 12.88
C VAL A 58 -8.18 -8.03 11.63
N VAL A 59 -7.67 -7.14 10.77
CA VAL A 59 -7.19 -7.53 9.43
C VAL A 59 -5.93 -8.37 9.50
N LEU A 60 -4.88 -7.92 10.18
CA LEU A 60 -3.62 -8.68 10.28
C LEU A 60 -3.83 -10.04 10.97
N PRO A 61 -4.55 -10.14 12.11
CA PRO A 61 -4.86 -11.43 12.72
C PRO A 61 -5.66 -12.35 11.81
N ALA A 62 -6.69 -11.85 11.12
CA ALA A 62 -7.51 -12.66 10.22
C ALA A 62 -6.71 -13.21 9.03
N LEU A 63 -5.84 -12.39 8.44
CA LEU A 63 -4.98 -12.83 7.33
C LEU A 63 -3.88 -13.79 7.80
N ALA A 64 -3.32 -13.59 8.99
CA ALA A 64 -2.38 -14.53 9.59
C ALA A 64 -3.05 -15.88 9.88
N TRP A 65 -4.27 -15.85 10.43
CA TRP A 65 -5.05 -17.05 10.75
C TRP A 65 -5.43 -17.87 9.50
N THR A 66 -5.80 -17.18 8.43
CA THR A 66 -6.14 -17.82 7.14
C THR A 66 -4.91 -18.19 6.30
N GLY A 67 -3.70 -17.91 6.78
CA GLY A 67 -2.46 -18.20 6.07
C GLY A 67 -2.17 -17.26 4.89
N HIS A 68 -2.93 -16.18 4.68
CA HIS A 68 -2.67 -15.20 3.61
C HIS A 68 -1.55 -14.22 3.95
N LEU A 69 -0.98 -14.30 5.15
CA LEU A 69 0.05 -13.39 5.61
C LEU A 69 1.16 -14.18 6.30
N SER A 70 2.39 -14.09 5.77
CA SER A 70 3.55 -14.65 6.44
C SER A 70 3.86 -13.88 7.73
N TRP A 71 4.42 -14.56 8.72
CA TRP A 71 4.72 -13.94 10.01
C TRP A 71 5.66 -12.73 9.89
N SER A 72 6.68 -12.82 9.03
CA SER A 72 7.62 -11.72 8.77
C SER A 72 6.94 -10.52 8.11
N ALA A 73 6.10 -10.74 7.11
CA ALA A 73 5.31 -9.67 6.49
C ALA A 73 4.33 -9.06 7.50
N GLY A 74 3.66 -9.88 8.31
CA GLY A 74 2.73 -9.42 9.34
C GLY A 74 3.40 -8.54 10.40
N LEU A 75 4.58 -8.91 10.88
CA LEU A 75 5.35 -8.08 11.81
C LEU A 75 5.75 -6.74 11.20
N LEU A 76 6.18 -6.71 9.94
CA LEU A 76 6.54 -5.47 9.25
C LEU A 76 5.31 -4.57 9.01
N CYS A 77 4.18 -5.14 8.59
CA CYS A 77 2.92 -4.42 8.46
C CYS A 77 2.44 -3.87 9.81
N ALA A 78 2.55 -4.65 10.89
CA ALA A 78 2.20 -4.21 12.24
C ALA A 78 3.11 -3.07 12.70
N ALA A 79 4.42 -3.17 12.52
CA ALA A 79 5.37 -2.12 12.86
C ALA A 79 5.09 -0.81 12.10
N SER A 80 4.84 -0.91 10.79
CA SER A 80 4.45 0.24 9.96
C SER A 80 3.14 0.89 10.44
N THR A 81 2.16 0.06 10.80
CA THR A 81 0.86 0.52 11.28
C THR A 81 0.95 1.19 12.64
N VAL A 82 1.72 0.61 13.56
CA VAL A 82 1.99 1.20 14.89
C VAL A 82 2.71 2.54 14.73
N TYR A 83 3.72 2.63 13.87
CA TYR A 83 4.40 3.90 13.60
C TYR A 83 3.42 4.97 13.08
N SER A 84 2.57 4.60 12.12
CA SER A 84 1.55 5.50 11.57
C SER A 84 0.55 5.93 12.65
N ALA A 85 0.08 4.99 13.48
CA ALA A 85 -0.84 5.25 14.58
C ALA A 85 -0.25 6.19 15.63
N VAL A 86 1.00 5.96 16.05
CA VAL A 86 1.70 6.82 17.01
C VAL A 86 1.88 8.23 16.44
N SER A 87 2.24 8.35 15.16
CA SER A 87 2.38 9.64 14.48
C SER A 87 1.04 10.41 14.47
N MET A 88 -0.05 9.72 14.16
CA MET A 88 -1.41 10.30 14.16
C MET A 88 -2.01 10.50 15.56
N ALA A 89 -1.50 9.83 16.60
CA ALA A 89 -2.01 9.94 17.95
C ALA A 89 -1.71 11.31 18.59
N HIS A 90 -0.81 12.11 18.02
CA HIS A 90 -0.45 13.42 18.54
C HIS A 90 -1.59 14.43 18.34
N ALA A 91 -1.89 15.24 19.36
CA ALA A 91 -2.98 16.23 19.31
C ALA A 91 -2.77 17.30 18.23
N HIS A 92 -1.51 17.57 17.89
CA HIS A 92 -1.11 18.56 16.89
C HIS A 92 -0.89 17.93 15.51
N TRP A 93 -1.20 16.66 15.29
CA TRP A 93 -1.16 16.07 13.96
C TRP A 93 -2.21 16.76 13.06
N PRO A 94 -1.88 17.11 11.80
CA PRO A 94 -0.66 16.79 11.04
C PRO A 94 0.49 17.83 11.10
N LEU A 95 0.41 18.84 11.96
CA LEU A 95 1.38 19.95 12.03
C LEU A 95 2.75 19.55 12.61
N GLN A 96 2.81 18.48 13.42
CA GLN A 96 4.06 17.96 13.97
C GLN A 96 4.65 16.88 13.06
N ARG A 97 5.86 17.15 12.54
CA ARG A 97 6.61 16.19 11.71
C ARG A 97 7.55 15.35 12.58
N PRO A 98 7.57 14.02 12.43
CA PRO A 98 8.58 13.19 13.07
C PRO A 98 9.98 13.55 12.56
N ALA A 99 11.03 13.20 13.31
CA ALA A 99 12.40 13.41 12.86
C ALA A 99 12.65 12.70 11.50
N ALA A 100 13.41 13.35 10.61
CA ALA A 100 13.61 12.90 9.23
C ALA A 100 14.04 11.42 9.14
N VAL A 101 14.97 10.98 10.01
CA VAL A 101 15.44 9.58 10.04
C VAL A 101 14.28 8.60 10.25
N TRP A 102 13.40 8.86 11.22
CA TRP A 102 12.26 7.99 11.50
C TRP A 102 11.25 7.97 10.35
N ARG A 103 11.05 9.11 9.68
CA ARG A 103 10.17 9.19 8.50
C ARG A 103 10.68 8.33 7.35
N TRP A 104 11.98 8.38 7.07
CA TRP A 104 12.57 7.57 6.00
C TRP A 104 12.61 6.08 6.34
N THR A 105 13.02 5.72 7.56
CA THR A 105 13.18 4.31 7.93
C THR A 105 11.84 3.63 8.19
N LEU A 106 10.99 4.19 9.04
CA LEU A 106 9.72 3.59 9.42
C LEU A 106 8.58 3.95 8.46
N GLY A 107 8.61 5.16 7.88
CA GLY A 107 7.57 5.61 6.94
C GLY A 107 7.74 5.11 5.51
N LEU A 108 8.96 4.67 5.10
CA LEU A 108 9.20 4.13 3.76
C LEU A 108 9.97 2.80 3.78
N GLY A 109 11.04 2.70 4.57
CA GLY A 109 11.85 1.47 4.63
C GLY A 109 11.06 0.25 5.09
N VAL A 110 10.31 0.37 6.19
CA VAL A 110 9.48 -0.74 6.72
C VAL A 110 8.36 -1.14 5.75
N PRO A 111 7.56 -0.22 5.18
CA PRO A 111 6.61 -0.55 4.12
C PRO A 111 7.25 -1.25 2.92
N LEU A 112 8.41 -0.79 2.44
CA LEU A 112 9.12 -1.43 1.34
C LEU A 112 9.56 -2.86 1.70
N ALA A 113 10.05 -3.07 2.93
CA ALA A 113 10.39 -4.40 3.41
C ALA A 113 9.15 -5.31 3.50
N ALA A 114 8.01 -4.80 3.99
CA ALA A 114 6.74 -5.53 4.04
C ALA A 114 6.25 -5.90 2.63
N HIS A 115 6.30 -4.95 1.69
CA HIS A 115 6.00 -5.17 0.27
C HIS A 115 6.86 -6.31 -0.29
N ALA A 116 8.18 -6.23 -0.10
CA ALA A 116 9.11 -7.23 -0.60
C ALA A 116 8.86 -8.62 0.01
N ALA A 117 8.57 -8.66 1.31
CA ALA A 117 8.23 -9.90 2.02
C ALA A 117 6.95 -10.55 1.47
N LEU A 118 5.88 -9.77 1.28
CA LEU A 118 4.62 -10.25 0.69
C LEU A 118 4.82 -10.72 -0.76
N THR A 119 5.57 -9.97 -1.55
CA THR A 119 5.82 -10.32 -2.96
C THR A 119 6.59 -11.63 -3.06
N ARG A 120 7.60 -11.85 -2.22
CA ARG A 120 8.32 -13.12 -2.16
C ARG A 120 7.41 -14.26 -1.71
N TYR A 121 6.63 -14.04 -0.65
CA TYR A 121 5.69 -15.04 -0.13
C TYR A 121 4.70 -15.52 -1.21
N TYR A 122 4.07 -14.60 -1.94
CA TYR A 122 3.12 -14.96 -2.99
C TYR A 122 3.77 -15.49 -4.26
N ARG A 123 5.00 -15.07 -4.58
CA ARG A 123 5.78 -15.70 -5.64
C ARG A 123 6.01 -17.17 -5.32
N ASP A 124 6.45 -17.49 -4.10
CA ASP A 124 6.74 -18.86 -3.69
C ASP A 124 5.45 -19.70 -3.66
N ALA A 125 4.34 -19.14 -3.16
CA ALA A 125 3.03 -19.78 -3.19
C ALA A 125 2.58 -20.10 -4.63
N GLN A 126 2.71 -19.15 -5.56
CA GLN A 126 2.38 -19.38 -6.97
C GLN A 126 3.23 -20.49 -7.59
N HIS A 127 4.54 -20.54 -7.30
CA HIS A 127 5.40 -21.61 -7.79
C HIS A 127 4.97 -22.97 -7.23
N ALA A 128 4.65 -23.05 -5.94
CA ALA A 128 4.18 -24.29 -5.32
C ALA A 128 2.87 -24.79 -5.93
N TRP A 129 1.91 -23.88 -6.16
CA TRP A 129 0.64 -24.21 -6.82
C TRP A 129 0.82 -24.64 -8.28
N LEU A 130 1.72 -24.00 -9.02
CA LEU A 130 2.06 -24.42 -10.38
C LEU A 130 2.67 -25.83 -10.39
N LEU A 131 3.60 -26.13 -9.48
CA LEU A 131 4.21 -27.46 -9.38
C LEU A 131 3.17 -28.54 -9.05
N HIS A 132 2.26 -28.28 -8.12
CA HIS A 132 1.16 -29.20 -7.80
C HIS A 132 0.24 -29.45 -9.01
N GLY A 133 -0.06 -28.41 -9.80
CA GLY A 133 -0.84 -28.55 -11.03
C GLY A 133 -0.18 -29.41 -12.11
N HIS A 134 1.16 -29.41 -12.19
CA HIS A 134 1.90 -30.26 -13.15
C HIS A 134 2.19 -31.66 -12.61
N ALA A 135 2.26 -31.83 -11.28
CA ALA A 135 2.57 -33.08 -10.61
C ALA A 135 1.56 -33.35 -9.48
N PRO A 136 0.38 -33.92 -9.77
CA PRO A 136 -0.71 -34.09 -8.80
C PRO A 136 -0.36 -35.02 -7.62
N HIS A 137 0.74 -35.76 -7.73
CA HIS A 137 1.29 -36.63 -6.70
C HIS A 137 2.08 -35.86 -5.62
N VAL A 138 2.40 -34.59 -5.87
CA VAL A 138 2.97 -33.67 -4.86
C VAL A 138 1.83 -33.23 -3.93
N PRO A 139 2.01 -33.25 -2.59
CA PRO A 139 0.97 -32.79 -1.67
C PRO A 139 0.59 -31.32 -1.95
N PRO A 140 -0.67 -30.93 -1.69
CA PRO A 140 -1.11 -29.56 -1.92
C PRO A 140 -0.28 -28.57 -1.09
N PRO A 141 0.05 -27.38 -1.65
CA PRO A 141 0.79 -26.35 -0.90
C PRO A 141 0.05 -25.95 0.37
N THR A 142 0.80 -25.61 1.42
CA THR A 142 0.23 -25.11 2.67
C THR A 142 -0.21 -23.66 2.57
N GLN A 143 0.37 -22.90 1.64
CA GLN A 143 0.02 -21.50 1.39
C GLN A 143 -1.28 -21.41 0.57
N PRO A 144 -2.21 -20.51 0.92
CA PRO A 144 -3.42 -20.32 0.13
C PRO A 144 -3.08 -19.77 -1.26
N TYR A 145 -3.86 -20.18 -2.26
CA TYR A 145 -3.80 -19.59 -3.58
C TYR A 145 -4.41 -18.18 -3.55
N ALA A 146 -3.77 -17.22 -4.19
CA ALA A 146 -4.28 -15.87 -4.35
C ALA A 146 -4.07 -15.40 -5.80
N GLU A 147 -5.10 -14.78 -6.36
CA GLU A 147 -5.02 -14.20 -7.69
C GLU A 147 -4.13 -12.94 -7.68
N PRO A 148 -3.45 -12.60 -8.80
CA PRO A 148 -2.59 -11.42 -8.87
C PRO A 148 -3.28 -10.13 -8.41
N LEU A 149 -4.55 -9.93 -8.77
CA LEU A 149 -5.34 -8.77 -8.34
C LEU A 149 -5.56 -8.73 -6.82
N GLN A 150 -5.77 -9.88 -6.19
CA GLN A 150 -5.92 -9.99 -4.74
C GLN A 150 -4.60 -9.65 -4.02
N VAL A 151 -3.47 -10.13 -4.55
CA VAL A 151 -2.14 -9.81 -4.02
C VAL A 151 -1.86 -8.31 -4.12
N VAL A 152 -2.18 -7.68 -5.25
CA VAL A 152 -2.04 -6.23 -5.42
C VAL A 152 -2.92 -5.46 -4.43
N ALA A 153 -4.18 -5.88 -4.26
CA ALA A 153 -5.09 -5.27 -3.30
C ALA A 153 -4.59 -5.41 -1.85
N LEU A 154 -4.05 -6.57 -1.48
CA LEU A 154 -3.43 -6.82 -0.18
C LEU A 154 -2.22 -5.93 0.05
N ILE A 155 -1.32 -5.82 -0.93
CA ILE A 155 -0.14 -4.94 -0.81
C ILE A 155 -0.58 -3.48 -0.69
N ALA A 156 -1.49 -3.02 -1.55
CA ALA A 156 -1.99 -1.65 -1.50
C ALA A 156 -2.62 -1.34 -0.14
N GLY A 157 -3.54 -2.20 0.32
CA GLY A 157 -4.26 -2.06 1.58
C GLY A 157 -3.36 -2.15 2.81
N LEU A 158 -2.68 -3.28 2.98
CA LEU A 158 -1.93 -3.58 4.21
C LEU A 158 -0.66 -2.76 4.34
N VAL A 159 0.02 -2.49 3.22
CA VAL A 159 1.35 -1.91 3.25
C VAL A 159 1.33 -0.41 3.02
N TRP A 160 0.51 0.08 2.08
CA TRP A 160 0.66 1.45 1.58
C TRP A 160 -0.43 2.41 1.99
N VAL A 161 -1.66 1.96 2.29
CA VAL A 161 -2.75 2.88 2.65
C VAL A 161 -2.36 3.83 3.78
N LEU A 162 -1.86 3.32 4.91
CA LEU A 162 -1.50 4.17 6.04
C LEU A 162 -0.24 5.02 5.80
N PRO A 163 0.88 4.48 5.30
CA PRO A 163 2.04 5.31 4.99
C PRO A 163 1.75 6.42 3.99
N VAL A 164 0.96 6.14 2.94
CA VAL A 164 0.54 7.17 1.97
C VAL A 164 -0.37 8.19 2.64
N TYR A 165 -1.34 7.75 3.45
CA TYR A 165 -2.22 8.65 4.20
C TYR A 165 -1.43 9.59 5.11
N GLN A 166 -0.46 9.06 5.87
CA GLN A 166 0.45 9.84 6.69
C GLN A 166 1.29 10.78 5.83
N TRP A 167 1.88 10.30 4.73
CA TRP A 167 2.76 11.10 3.87
C TRP A 167 2.03 12.29 3.23
N VAL A 168 0.81 12.06 2.73
CA VAL A 168 -0.05 13.14 2.21
C VAL A 168 -0.23 14.19 3.28
N SER A 169 -0.63 13.78 4.50
CA SER A 169 -0.84 14.71 5.61
C SER A 169 0.40 15.52 5.96
N GLU A 170 1.62 14.99 5.79
CA GLU A 170 2.86 15.66 6.22
C GLU A 170 3.44 16.61 5.16
N THR A 171 3.21 16.31 3.88
CA THR A 171 3.88 16.99 2.75
C THR A 171 3.11 18.15 2.18
N THR A 172 1.79 18.15 2.31
CA THR A 172 0.92 19.14 1.68
C THR A 172 0.47 20.26 2.62
N GLN A 173 0.82 20.18 3.91
CA GLN A 173 0.51 21.24 4.89
C GLN A 173 1.12 22.56 4.46
N GLY A 174 0.26 23.57 4.31
CA GLY A 174 0.67 24.94 3.93
C GLY A 174 0.58 25.23 2.44
N TRP A 175 0.00 24.33 1.64
CA TRP A 175 -0.34 24.57 0.24
C TRP A 175 -1.70 25.29 0.11
N SER A 176 -2.04 26.14 1.07
CA SER A 176 -3.23 26.97 0.97
C SER A 176 -3.13 27.79 -0.31
N LEU A 177 -4.06 27.54 -1.25
CA LEU A 177 -4.28 28.46 -2.35
C LEU A 177 -4.51 29.85 -1.76
N PRO A 178 -3.91 30.91 -2.33
CA PRO A 178 -4.13 32.27 -1.84
C PRO A 178 -5.64 32.53 -1.80
N SER A 179 -6.13 32.85 -0.61
CA SER A 179 -7.51 33.27 -0.35
C SER A 179 -7.81 34.62 -0.99
#